data_AF-A0A3N4I1E7-F1
#
_entry.id   AF-A0A3N4I1E7-F1
#
_cell.length_a   1.000
_cell.length_b   1.000
_cell.length_c   1.000
_cell.angle_alpha   90.00
_cell.angle_beta   90.00
_cell.angle_gamma   90.00
#
_symmetry.space_group_name_H-M   'P 1'
#
loop_
_entity.id
_entity.type
_entity.pdbx_description
1 polymer ?
#
loop_
_entity_poly.entity_id
_entity_poly.type
_entity_poly.pdbx_seq_one_letter_code
_entity_poly.pdbx_strand_id
1 'polypeptide(L)'
;MTFIHNPPPLLKAWMLISSIIVLWDAAYVFLRPYSLPNSPSPLHYIWYPYKHYAPVDHNYSIAGYLAGDGFPAAQSILNVIESGLNLTYLFLASKAATAPTPAQKRRQEVAAVIVGLVGTVMTESKTGLYWLTEICGGWGGAEAELWSLPFGTLFWFWLLPNGFWLTMPAWCAWRFSKDLVRGVVGEDGQQGVERKKVR
;
A
#
# COMPACT_ATOMS: atom_id res chain seq x y z
N MET A 1 27.47 -16.39 7.70
CA MET A 1 26.47 -15.41 7.20
C MET A 1 25.17 -15.52 7.97
N THR A 2 24.82 -14.55 8.79
CA THR A 2 23.53 -14.46 9.51
C THR A 2 22.61 -13.50 8.78
N PHE A 3 21.56 -14.01 8.13
CA PHE A 3 20.44 -13.16 7.69
C PHE A 3 19.66 -12.76 8.93
N ILE A 4 19.41 -11.46 9.11
CA ILE A 4 18.63 -10.95 10.23
C ILE A 4 17.60 -10.00 9.68
N HIS A 5 16.32 -10.39 9.77
CA HIS A 5 15.21 -9.48 9.54
C HIS A 5 14.63 -9.07 10.89
N ASN A 6 14.87 -7.81 11.27
CA ASN A 6 14.32 -7.21 12.48
C ASN A 6 13.48 -5.99 12.10
N PRO A 7 12.19 -6.19 11.75
CA PRO A 7 11.33 -5.10 11.32
C PRO A 7 10.93 -4.23 12.51
N PRO A 8 10.99 -2.89 12.38
CA PRO A 8 10.51 -2.00 13.43
C PRO A 8 9.00 -2.20 13.67
N PRO A 9 8.48 -1.92 14.88
CA PRO A 9 7.06 -2.02 15.17
C PRO A 9 6.18 -1.25 14.18
N LEU A 10 6.63 -0.07 13.74
CA LEU A 10 5.95 0.75 12.74
C LEU A 10 5.71 0.00 11.42
N LEU A 11 6.67 -0.80 10.94
CA LEU A 11 6.51 -1.54 9.68
C LEU A 11 5.42 -2.61 9.83
N LYS A 12 5.42 -3.34 10.95
CA LYS A 12 4.38 -4.35 11.22
C LYS A 12 3.00 -3.70 11.41
N ALA A 13 2.95 -2.57 12.10
CA ALA A 13 1.73 -1.79 12.28
C ALA A 13 1.20 -1.27 10.93
N TRP A 14 2.08 -0.74 10.08
CA TRP A 14 1.73 -0.31 8.74
C TRP A 14 1.09 -1.44 7.94
N MET A 15 1.76 -2.59 7.83
CA MET A 15 1.25 -3.73 7.05
C MET A 15 -0.13 -4.21 7.54
N LEU A 16 -0.40 -4.14 8.84
CA LEU A 16 -1.70 -4.50 9.40
C LEU A 16 -2.76 -3.43 9.15
N ILE A 17 -2.47 -2.18 9.51
CA ILE A 17 -3.41 -1.06 9.44
C ILE A 17 -3.75 -0.73 7.99
N SER A 18 -2.75 -0.70 7.09
CA SER A 18 -2.98 -0.48 5.67
C SER A 18 -3.89 -1.56 5.10
N SER A 19 -3.69 -2.83 5.46
CA SER A 19 -4.56 -3.93 5.01
C SER A 19 -6.01 -3.74 5.42
N ILE A 20 -6.25 -3.30 6.66
CA ILE A 20 -7.61 -3.02 7.15
C ILE A 20 -8.24 -1.87 6.35
N ILE A 21 -7.48 -0.78 6.14
CA ILE A 21 -7.97 0.41 5.42
C ILE A 21 -8.28 0.08 3.95
N VAL A 22 -7.38 -0.60 3.23
CA VAL A 22 -7.60 -0.88 1.81
C VAL A 22 -8.68 -1.96 1.59
N LEU A 23 -8.89 -2.87 2.56
CA LEU A 23 -10.04 -3.79 2.54
C LEU A 23 -11.35 -3.07 2.81
N TRP A 24 -11.34 -2.07 3.68
CA TRP A 24 -12.49 -1.19 3.91
C TRP A 24 -12.87 -0.42 2.64
N ASP A 25 -11.87 0.09 1.93
CA ASP A 25 -12.06 0.78 0.64
C ASP A 25 -12.52 -0.18 -0.46
N ALA A 26 -11.96 -1.38 -0.53
CA ALA A 26 -12.39 -2.40 -1.48
C ALA A 26 -13.86 -2.81 -1.22
N ALA A 27 -14.23 -2.99 0.04
CA ALA A 27 -15.61 -3.29 0.42
C ALA A 27 -16.56 -2.14 0.05
N TYR A 28 -16.15 -0.88 0.22
CA TYR A 28 -16.90 0.27 -0.28
C TYR A 28 -17.20 0.14 -1.77
N VAL A 29 -16.17 -0.13 -2.58
CA VAL A 29 -16.29 -0.21 -4.04
C VAL A 29 -17.17 -1.40 -4.46
N PHE A 30 -16.92 -2.59 -3.90
CA PHE A 30 -17.66 -3.82 -4.25
C PHE A 30 -19.14 -3.76 -3.88
N LEU A 31 -19.48 -3.00 -2.82
CA LEU A 31 -20.86 -2.90 -2.33
C LEU A 31 -21.62 -1.72 -2.96
N ARG A 32 -21.08 -1.04 -3.97
CA ARG A 32 -21.85 -0.03 -4.73
C ARG A 32 -23.02 -0.71 -5.47
N PRO A 33 -24.21 -0.07 -5.52
CA PRO A 33 -24.47 1.31 -5.10
C PRO A 33 -24.83 1.46 -3.62
N TYR A 34 -24.97 0.36 -2.87
CA TYR A 34 -25.49 0.39 -1.50
C TYR A 34 -24.60 1.15 -0.51
N SER A 35 -23.29 1.13 -0.73
CA SER A 35 -22.29 1.85 0.05
C SER A 35 -22.19 3.35 -0.26
N LEU A 36 -22.75 3.82 -1.38
CA LEU A 36 -22.63 5.22 -1.80
C LEU A 36 -23.36 6.16 -0.82
N PRO A 37 -22.83 7.38 -0.55
CA PRO A 37 -23.43 8.31 0.42
C PRO A 37 -24.89 8.72 0.15
N ASN A 38 -25.37 8.60 -1.09
CA ASN A 38 -26.73 8.94 -1.51
C ASN A 38 -27.62 7.69 -1.68
N SER A 39 -27.14 6.53 -1.20
CA SER A 39 -27.86 5.27 -1.29
C SER A 39 -29.10 5.26 -0.39
N PRO A 40 -30.23 4.71 -0.85
CA PRO A 40 -31.39 4.48 0.02
C PRO A 40 -31.14 3.37 1.07
N SER A 41 -30.06 2.59 0.93
CA SER A 41 -29.69 1.56 1.90
C SER A 41 -28.99 2.17 3.12
N PRO A 42 -29.31 1.73 4.36
CA PRO A 42 -28.58 2.16 5.56
C PRO A 42 -27.11 1.68 5.57
N LEU A 43 -26.73 0.80 4.65
CA LEU A 43 -25.36 0.28 4.56
C LEU A 43 -24.31 1.38 4.35
N HIS A 44 -24.66 2.49 3.70
CA HIS A 44 -23.75 3.60 3.46
C HIS A 44 -23.22 4.27 4.75
N TYR A 45 -23.93 4.13 5.89
CA TYR A 45 -23.47 4.70 7.17
C TYR A 45 -22.17 4.08 7.67
N ILE A 46 -21.86 2.84 7.28
CA ILE A 46 -20.57 2.22 7.57
C ILE A 46 -19.47 3.09 6.96
N TRP A 47 -19.63 3.53 5.71
CA TRP A 47 -18.70 4.38 4.98
C TRP A 47 -19.03 5.87 5.06
N TYR A 48 -19.63 6.35 6.16
CA TYR A 48 -20.04 7.75 6.29
C TYR A 48 -18.95 8.80 5.93
N PRO A 49 -17.65 8.61 6.25
CA PRO A 49 -16.59 9.55 5.84
C PRO A 49 -16.53 9.79 4.32
N TYR A 50 -16.93 8.80 3.50
CA TYR A 50 -16.97 8.93 2.05
C TYR A 50 -17.94 9.99 1.54
N LYS A 51 -18.89 10.45 2.36
CA LYS A 51 -19.72 11.61 2.05
C LYS A 51 -18.89 12.87 1.76
N HIS A 52 -17.73 13.01 2.40
CA HIS A 52 -16.83 14.14 2.23
C HIS A 52 -15.74 13.87 1.18
N TYR A 53 -15.34 12.61 1.03
CA TYR A 53 -14.25 12.19 0.15
C TYR A 53 -14.71 11.96 -1.30
N ALA A 54 -15.85 11.29 -1.50
CA ALA A 54 -16.40 10.97 -2.82
C ALA A 54 -16.72 12.17 -3.73
N PRO A 55 -17.06 13.37 -3.22
CA PRO A 55 -17.19 14.56 -4.05
C PRO A 55 -15.85 15.11 -4.56
N VAL A 56 -14.73 14.72 -3.96
CA VAL A 56 -13.38 15.20 -4.33
C VAL A 56 -12.69 14.19 -5.25
N ASP A 57 -12.74 12.91 -4.90
CA ASP A 57 -12.03 11.85 -5.60
C ASP A 57 -13.00 11.05 -6.49
N HIS A 58 -12.81 11.15 -7.81
CA HIS A 58 -13.70 10.57 -8.80
C HIS A 58 -13.87 9.06 -8.64
N ASN A 59 -12.82 8.36 -8.21
CA ASN A 59 -12.84 6.92 -7.99
C ASN A 59 -13.89 6.48 -6.96
N TYR A 60 -14.26 7.39 -6.07
CA TYR A 60 -15.23 7.17 -5.01
C TYR A 60 -16.58 7.82 -5.26
N SER A 61 -16.71 8.55 -6.37
CA SER A 61 -17.92 9.29 -6.71
C SER A 61 -19.04 8.40 -7.25
N ILE A 62 -20.28 8.88 -7.10
CA ILE A 62 -21.43 8.31 -7.81
C ILE A 62 -21.32 8.52 -9.33
N ALA A 63 -20.70 9.62 -9.77
CA ALA A 63 -20.52 9.94 -11.17
C ALA A 63 -19.67 8.87 -11.87
N GLY A 64 -18.51 8.52 -11.29
CA GLY A 64 -17.64 7.47 -11.83
C GLY A 64 -18.30 6.09 -11.82
N TYR A 65 -19.08 5.78 -10.79
CA TYR A 65 -19.88 4.55 -10.75
C TYR A 65 -20.91 4.49 -11.88
N LEU A 66 -21.68 5.56 -12.10
CA LEU A 66 -22.69 5.63 -13.16
C LEU A 66 -22.08 5.67 -14.57
N ALA A 67 -20.88 6.24 -14.70
CA ALA A 67 -20.10 6.23 -15.94
C ALA A 67 -19.52 4.84 -16.28
N GLY A 68 -19.60 3.88 -15.36
CA GLY A 68 -19.06 2.54 -15.55
C GLY A 68 -17.53 2.51 -15.53
N ASP A 69 -16.88 3.41 -14.79
CA ASP A 69 -15.43 3.43 -14.66
C ASP A 69 -14.92 2.13 -14.00
N GLY A 70 -14.09 1.40 -14.73
CA GLY A 70 -13.53 0.12 -14.30
C GLY A 70 -12.33 0.25 -13.35
N PHE A 71 -11.70 1.43 -13.29
CA PHE A 71 -10.46 1.61 -12.53
C PHE A 71 -10.63 1.37 -11.01
N PRO A 72 -11.65 1.93 -10.32
CA PRO A 72 -11.83 1.70 -8.88
C PRO A 72 -12.06 0.22 -8.55
N ALA A 73 -12.80 -0.50 -9.39
CA ALA A 73 -13.07 -1.92 -9.19
C ALA A 73 -11.79 -2.76 -9.37
N ALA A 74 -10.99 -2.48 -10.40
CA ALA A 74 -9.70 -3.12 -10.63
C ALA A 74 -8.71 -2.86 -9.48
N GLN A 75 -8.60 -1.60 -9.03
CA GLN A 75 -7.83 -1.21 -7.83
C GLN A 75 -8.27 -2.00 -6.60
N SER A 76 -9.58 -2.17 -6.39
CA SER A 76 -10.14 -2.87 -5.23
C SER A 76 -9.81 -4.36 -5.22
N ILE A 77 -9.74 -5.00 -6.39
CA ILE A 77 -9.26 -6.39 -6.49
C ILE A 77 -7.79 -6.46 -6.08
N LEU A 78 -6.96 -5.52 -6.54
CA LEU A 78 -5.55 -5.44 -6.13
C LEU A 78 -5.39 -5.14 -4.63
N ASN A 79 -6.29 -4.36 -4.02
CA ASN A 79 -6.32 -4.15 -2.56
C ASN A 79 -6.51 -5.46 -1.79
N VAL A 80 -7.35 -6.38 -2.28
CA VAL A 80 -7.52 -7.70 -1.65
C VAL A 80 -6.24 -8.52 -1.74
N ILE A 81 -5.58 -8.53 -2.90
CA ILE A 81 -4.30 -9.23 -3.10
C ILE A 81 -3.21 -8.61 -2.22
N GLU A 82 -3.16 -7.28 -2.14
CA GLU A 82 -2.22 -6.52 -1.31
C GLU A 82 -2.34 -6.91 0.16
N SER A 83 -3.58 -6.90 0.67
CA SER A 83 -3.85 -7.32 2.04
C SER A 83 -3.47 -8.76 2.28
N GLY A 84 -3.69 -9.65 1.31
CA GLY A 84 -3.21 -11.03 1.37
C GLY A 84 -1.69 -11.13 1.53
N LEU A 85 -0.93 -10.36 0.74
CA LEU A 85 0.54 -10.30 0.84
C LEU A 85 1.00 -9.70 2.17
N ASN A 86 0.37 -8.63 2.63
CA ASN A 86 0.71 -7.97 3.89
C ASN A 86 0.47 -8.88 5.10
N LEU A 87 -0.69 -9.56 5.13
CA LEU A 87 -1.02 -10.53 6.17
C LEU A 87 -0.10 -11.76 6.11
N THR A 88 0.28 -12.21 4.92
CA THR A 88 1.26 -13.29 4.74
C THR A 88 2.63 -12.89 5.27
N TYR A 89 3.08 -11.66 5.01
CA TYR A 89 4.30 -11.12 5.62
C TYR A 89 4.23 -11.16 7.15
N LEU A 90 3.15 -10.66 7.76
CA LEU A 90 2.98 -10.64 9.21
C LEU A 90 2.97 -12.05 9.82
N PHE A 91 2.32 -13.00 9.14
CA PHE A 91 2.32 -14.40 9.53
C PHE A 91 3.73 -14.99 9.50
N LEU A 92 4.48 -14.80 8.40
CA LEU A 92 5.84 -15.30 8.25
C LEU A 92 6.81 -14.69 9.27
N ALA A 93 6.70 -13.37 9.51
CA ALA A 93 7.47 -12.68 10.53
C ALA A 93 7.18 -13.22 11.94
N SER A 94 5.92 -13.54 12.23
CA SER A 94 5.52 -14.14 13.51
C SER A 94 6.04 -15.57 13.67
N LYS A 95 6.05 -16.35 12.59
CA LYS A 95 6.65 -17.69 12.57
C LYS A 95 8.16 -17.62 12.79
N ALA A 96 8.86 -16.68 12.14
CA ALA A 96 10.29 -16.48 12.32
C ALA A 96 10.66 -16.19 13.79
N ALA A 97 9.85 -15.40 14.48
CA ALA A 97 10.06 -15.06 15.88
C ALA A 97 9.93 -16.26 16.84
N THR A 98 9.21 -17.31 16.44
CA THR A 98 8.92 -18.50 17.24
C THR A 98 9.58 -19.77 16.69
N ALA A 99 10.46 -19.63 15.70
CA ALA A 99 11.06 -20.75 15.01
C ALA A 99 12.01 -21.55 15.94
N PRO A 100 11.91 -22.89 15.99
CA PRO A 100 12.67 -23.70 16.94
C PRO A 100 14.14 -23.91 16.53
N THR A 101 14.48 -23.66 15.26
CA THR A 101 15.85 -23.78 14.76
C THR A 101 16.31 -22.52 14.02
N PRO A 102 17.61 -22.18 14.06
CA PRO A 102 18.16 -21.05 13.28
C PRO A 102 17.92 -21.17 11.77
N ALA A 103 17.91 -22.40 11.23
CA ALA A 103 17.65 -22.64 9.81
C ALA A 103 16.20 -22.32 9.44
N GLN A 104 15.22 -22.72 10.25
CA GLN A 104 13.81 -22.39 10.02
C GLN A 104 13.53 -20.90 10.20
N LYS A 105 14.12 -20.28 11.24
CA LYS A 105 14.04 -18.83 11.47
C LYS A 105 14.47 -18.08 10.22
N ARG A 106 15.66 -18.38 9.70
CA ARG A 106 16.20 -17.77 8.49
C ARG A 106 15.27 -17.94 7.28
N ARG A 107 14.77 -19.16 7.04
CA ARG A 107 13.87 -19.42 5.91
C ARG A 107 12.63 -18.54 5.98
N GLN A 108 12.04 -18.41 7.15
CA GLN A 108 10.83 -17.59 7.36
C GLN A 108 11.13 -16.10 7.27
N GLU A 109 12.27 -15.63 7.78
CA GLU A 109 12.71 -14.24 7.63
C GLU A 109 12.93 -13.86 6.17
N VAL A 110 13.62 -14.71 5.39
CA VAL A 110 13.84 -14.47 3.96
C VAL A 110 12.51 -14.45 3.20
N ALA A 111 11.63 -15.42 3.46
CA ALA A 111 10.32 -15.47 2.84
C ALA A 111 9.48 -14.23 3.20
N ALA A 112 9.50 -13.79 4.46
CA ALA A 112 8.82 -12.58 4.90
C ALA A 112 9.33 -11.36 4.14
N VAL A 113 10.65 -11.17 4.04
CA VAL A 113 11.23 -10.03 3.32
C VAL A 113 10.83 -10.01 1.84
N ILE A 114 10.83 -11.17 1.17
CA ILE A 114 10.41 -11.27 -0.23
C ILE A 114 8.93 -10.91 -0.39
N VAL A 115 8.05 -11.52 0.42
CA VAL A 115 6.60 -11.27 0.36
C VAL A 115 6.28 -9.81 0.69
N GLY A 116 6.93 -9.24 1.72
CA GLY A 116 6.76 -7.85 2.11
C GLY A 116 7.24 -6.87 1.03
N LEU A 117 8.36 -7.17 0.37
CA LEU A 117 8.84 -6.37 -0.76
C LEU A 117 7.87 -6.40 -1.94
N VAL A 118 7.38 -7.59 -2.32
CA VAL A 118 6.40 -7.73 -3.41
C VAL A 118 5.10 -6.97 -3.08
N GLY A 119 4.58 -7.12 -1.86
CA GLY A 119 3.38 -6.41 -1.42
C GLY A 119 3.55 -4.89 -1.48
N THR A 120 4.64 -4.37 -0.94
CA THR A 120 4.89 -2.92 -0.88
C THR A 120 5.14 -2.30 -2.26
N VAL A 121 5.90 -2.95 -3.14
CA VAL A 121 6.09 -2.51 -4.54
C VAL A 121 4.77 -2.54 -5.32
N MET A 122 3.91 -3.53 -5.06
CA MET A 122 2.59 -3.58 -5.68
C MET A 122 1.71 -2.41 -5.21
N THR A 123 1.73 -2.08 -3.91
CA THR A 123 1.06 -0.89 -3.39
C THR A 123 1.53 0.37 -4.09
N GLU A 124 2.85 0.57 -4.17
CA GLU A 124 3.44 1.74 -4.85
C GLU A 124 3.04 1.80 -6.32
N SER A 125 3.11 0.67 -7.03
CA SER A 125 2.80 0.61 -8.46
C SER A 125 1.33 0.95 -8.72
N LYS A 126 0.44 0.42 -7.89
CA LYS A 126 -1.00 0.66 -7.95
C LYS A 126 -1.35 2.11 -7.62
N THR A 127 -0.78 2.67 -6.55
CA THR A 127 -1.01 4.08 -6.17
C THR A 127 -0.37 5.03 -7.19
N GLY A 128 0.82 4.69 -7.70
CA GLY A 128 1.49 5.45 -8.75
C GLY A 128 0.67 5.46 -10.04
N LEU A 129 0.10 4.31 -10.42
CA LEU A 129 -0.83 4.24 -11.56
C LEU A 129 -2.05 5.14 -11.34
N TYR A 130 -2.61 5.18 -10.13
CA TYR A 130 -3.71 6.09 -9.81
C TYR A 130 -3.34 7.57 -10.00
N TRP A 131 -2.17 8.00 -9.50
CA TRP A 131 -1.71 9.36 -9.76
C TRP A 131 -1.51 9.63 -11.25
N LEU A 132 -0.94 8.66 -11.96
CA LEU A 132 -0.69 8.78 -13.39
C LEU A 132 -1.98 8.82 -14.20
N THR A 133 -3.06 8.13 -13.79
CA THR A 133 -4.35 8.26 -14.47
C THR A 133 -4.92 9.66 -14.32
N GLU A 134 -4.81 10.28 -13.15
CA GLU A 134 -5.27 11.67 -12.92
C GLU A 134 -4.43 12.71 -13.67
N ILE A 135 -3.10 12.50 -13.75
CA ILE A 135 -2.19 13.42 -14.44
C ILE A 135 -2.29 13.26 -15.97
N CYS A 136 -2.39 12.03 -16.46
CA CYS A 136 -2.40 11.72 -17.89
C CYS A 136 -3.80 11.72 -18.52
N GLY A 137 -4.87 11.60 -17.72
CA GLY A 137 -6.27 11.66 -18.16
C GLY A 137 -6.64 13.01 -18.79
N GLY A 138 -5.84 14.05 -18.52
CA GLY A 138 -5.95 15.37 -19.14
C GLY A 138 -6.76 16.38 -18.32
N TRP A 139 -6.89 17.58 -18.85
CA TRP A 139 -7.60 18.71 -18.22
C TRP A 139 -9.07 18.81 -18.66
N GLY A 140 -9.69 17.70 -19.09
CA GLY A 140 -11.11 17.62 -19.42
C GLY A 140 -11.73 16.38 -18.82
N GLY A 141 -12.97 16.45 -18.34
CA GLY A 141 -13.63 15.35 -17.60
C GLY A 141 -13.54 15.53 -16.09
N ALA A 142 -13.72 14.44 -15.33
CA ALA A 142 -13.68 14.48 -13.86
C ALA A 142 -12.29 14.81 -13.30
N GLU A 143 -11.24 14.50 -14.05
CA GLU A 143 -9.85 14.78 -13.74
C GLU A 143 -9.58 16.30 -13.78
N ALA A 144 -10.24 17.03 -14.70
CA ALA A 144 -10.20 18.49 -14.74
C ALA A 144 -10.84 19.12 -13.49
N GLU A 145 -11.89 18.48 -12.98
CA GLU A 145 -12.62 18.95 -11.81
C GLU A 145 -11.74 18.85 -10.56
N LEU A 146 -10.96 17.76 -10.40
CA LEU A 146 -10.01 17.59 -9.30
C LEU A 146 -9.00 18.75 -9.23
N TRP A 147 -8.36 19.08 -10.36
CA TRP A 147 -7.36 20.15 -10.42
C TRP A 147 -7.96 21.56 -10.27
N SER A 148 -9.27 21.71 -10.44
CA SER A 148 -9.99 22.96 -10.24
C SER A 148 -10.38 23.24 -8.78
N LEU A 149 -10.23 22.24 -7.89
CA LEU A 149 -10.60 22.38 -6.48
C LEU A 149 -9.74 23.42 -5.75
N PRO A 150 -10.29 24.08 -4.70
CA PRO A 150 -9.50 24.90 -3.81
C PRO A 150 -8.33 24.11 -3.24
N PHE A 151 -7.15 24.73 -3.17
CA PHE A 151 -5.93 24.05 -2.71
C PHE A 151 -6.11 23.33 -1.36
N GLY A 152 -6.83 23.92 -0.41
CA GLY A 152 -7.10 23.28 0.88
C GLY A 152 -7.86 21.96 0.73
N THR A 153 -8.89 21.92 -0.11
CA THR A 153 -9.66 20.69 -0.39
C THR A 153 -8.78 19.65 -1.09
N LEU A 154 -8.07 20.06 -2.14
CA LEU A 154 -7.15 19.19 -2.87
C LEU A 154 -6.06 18.62 -1.94
N PHE A 155 -5.50 19.46 -1.07
CA PHE A 155 -4.45 19.06 -0.14
C PHE A 155 -4.94 18.01 0.86
N TRP A 156 -6.04 18.29 1.56
CA TRP A 156 -6.53 17.42 2.63
C TRP A 156 -7.17 16.13 2.13
N PHE A 157 -7.87 16.17 1.00
CA PHE A 157 -8.64 15.04 0.50
C PHE A 157 -7.96 14.27 -0.63
N TRP A 158 -6.89 14.79 -1.25
CA TRP A 158 -6.23 14.08 -2.33
C TRP A 158 -4.71 13.99 -2.15
N LEU A 159 -3.99 15.11 -2.03
CA LEU A 159 -2.52 15.09 -1.99
C LEU A 159 -1.98 14.40 -0.73
N LEU A 160 -2.48 14.76 0.45
CA LEU A 160 -2.00 14.22 1.71
C LEU A 160 -2.27 12.71 1.85
N PRO A 161 -3.52 12.20 1.68
CA PRO A 161 -3.78 10.78 1.84
C PRO A 161 -3.04 9.94 0.81
N ASN A 162 -3.08 10.34 -0.47
CA ASN A 162 -2.45 9.56 -1.52
C ASN A 162 -0.92 9.68 -1.51
N GLY A 163 -0.37 10.84 -1.11
CA GLY A 163 1.07 11.01 -0.90
C GLY A 163 1.60 10.16 0.25
N PHE A 164 0.82 10.02 1.33
CA PHE A 164 1.13 9.08 2.40
C PHE A 164 1.13 7.62 1.92
N TRP A 165 0.17 7.27 1.06
CA TRP A 165 0.08 5.94 0.41
C TRP A 165 1.16 5.66 -0.65
N LEU A 166 1.99 6.64 -1.01
CA LEU A 166 3.22 6.44 -1.79
C LEU A 166 4.44 6.34 -0.87
N THR A 167 4.55 7.25 0.10
CA THR A 167 5.77 7.39 0.92
C THR A 167 5.95 6.24 1.92
N MET A 168 4.88 5.77 2.57
CA MET A 168 4.96 4.65 3.52
C MET A 168 5.37 3.32 2.87
N PRO A 169 4.74 2.86 1.78
CA PRO A 169 5.19 1.63 1.13
C PRO A 169 6.58 1.78 0.51
N ALA A 170 6.98 2.97 0.02
CA ALA A 170 8.36 3.23 -0.42
C ALA A 170 9.39 3.02 0.68
N TRP A 171 9.12 3.55 1.87
CA TRP A 171 9.97 3.34 3.03
C TRP A 171 10.07 1.85 3.41
N CYS A 172 8.95 1.13 3.34
CA CYS A 172 8.93 -0.32 3.60
C CYS A 172 9.72 -1.10 2.55
N ALA A 173 9.51 -0.81 1.26
CA ALA A 173 10.20 -1.44 0.14
C ALA A 173 11.73 -1.21 0.23
N TRP A 174 12.15 0.01 0.56
CA TRP A 174 13.55 0.32 0.84
C TRP A 174 14.12 -0.51 2.00
N ARG A 175 13.35 -0.67 3.09
CA ARG A 175 13.79 -1.45 4.25
C ARG A 175 13.93 -2.94 3.92
N PHE A 176 12.95 -3.52 3.23
CA PHE A 176 12.99 -4.91 2.76
C PHE A 176 14.15 -5.12 1.80
N SER A 177 14.36 -4.19 0.86
CA SER A 177 15.48 -4.24 -0.08
C SER A 177 16.83 -4.23 0.63
N LYS A 178 17.00 -3.41 1.68
CA LYS A 178 18.23 -3.42 2.48
C LYS A 178 18.48 -4.75 3.19
N ASP A 179 17.44 -5.36 3.75
CA ASP A 179 17.57 -6.67 4.40
C ASP A 179 17.88 -7.77 3.38
N LEU A 180 17.25 -7.72 2.20
CA LEU A 180 17.52 -8.64 1.10
C LEU A 180 18.98 -8.53 0.62
N VAL A 181 19.47 -7.31 0.35
CA VAL A 181 20.86 -7.08 -0.09
C VAL A 181 21.87 -7.58 0.94
N ARG A 182 21.66 -7.27 2.23
CA ARG A 182 22.51 -7.78 3.31
C ARG A 182 22.54 -9.30 3.35
N GLY A 183 21.40 -9.93 3.06
CA GLY A 183 21.28 -11.37 2.96
C GLY A 183 22.04 -12.02 1.82
N VAL A 184 22.00 -11.39 0.64
CA VAL A 184 22.62 -11.90 -0.58
C VAL A 184 24.12 -11.65 -0.60
N VAL A 185 24.55 -10.43 -0.23
CA VAL A 185 25.97 -10.02 -0.30
C VAL A 185 26.76 -10.51 0.92
N GLY A 186 26.08 -10.73 2.07
CA GLY A 186 26.73 -10.96 3.36
C GLY A 186 27.37 -9.69 3.93
N GLU A 187 27.48 -9.60 5.25
CA GLU A 187 28.11 -8.45 5.94
C GLU A 187 29.63 -8.33 5.63
N ASP A 188 30.26 -9.40 5.14
CA ASP A 188 31.70 -9.49 4.86
C ASP A 188 32.14 -8.65 3.63
N GLY A 189 31.21 -8.30 2.73
CA GLY A 189 31.50 -7.48 1.55
C GLY A 189 31.89 -6.03 1.87
N GLN A 190 31.53 -5.52 3.05
CA GLN A 190 31.92 -4.17 3.49
C GLN A 190 33.28 -4.15 4.21
N GLN A 191 33.60 -5.19 4.99
CA GLN A 191 34.89 -5.29 5.68
C GLN A 191 36.08 -5.54 4.73
N GLY A 192 35.84 -6.25 3.62
CA GLY A 192 36.86 -6.47 2.59
C GLY A 192 37.27 -5.22 1.82
N VAL A 193 36.35 -4.24 1.68
CA VAL A 193 36.59 -2.96 0.99
C VAL A 193 37.32 -1.98 1.92
N GLU A 194 36.97 -1.93 3.20
CA GLU A 194 37.71 -1.12 4.20
C GLU A 194 39.15 -1.61 4.38
N ARG A 195 39.38 -2.93 4.46
CA ARG A 195 40.75 -3.49 4.56
C ARG A 195 41.63 -3.20 3.33
N LYS A 196 41.04 -2.98 2.15
CA LYS A 196 41.77 -2.58 0.94
C LYS A 196 42.08 -1.09 0.86
N LYS A 197 41.37 -0.23 1.60
CA LYS A 197 41.66 1.22 1.67
C LYS A 197 42.70 1.59 2.72
N VAL A 198 43.01 0.68 3.64
CA VAL A 198 43.96 0.88 4.75
C VAL A 198 45.31 0.15 4.50
N ARG A 199 45.55 -0.33 3.27
CA ARG A 199 46.84 -0.91 2.85
C ARG A 199 47.49 -0.09 1.76
#